data_AF-A0A117NRX9-F1
#
_entry.id   AF-A0A117NRX9-F1
#
_cell.length_a   1.000
_cell.length_b   1.000
_cell.length_c   1.000
_cell.angle_alpha   90.00
_cell.angle_beta   90.00
_cell.angle_gamma   90.00
#
_symmetry.space_group_name_H-M   'P 1'
#
loop_
_entity.id
_entity.type
_entity.pdbx_description
1 polymer ?
#
loop_
_entity_poly.entity_id
_entity_poly.type
_entity_poly.pdbx_seq_one_letter_code
_entity_poly.pdbx_strand_id
1 'polypeptide(L)'
;MAPGILETDSTVVVEKLTSLSALTEDWDDTIRFYLNGTKVAIDTINPEVTLLEYLRGIGLTGTKLGCAEGGCGACTVVVSHINPTTKKIYHASVNACIAPLVSIDGKHVITVEGIGNVKDPHAIQQRIAVGNGSQCGFCTPGIVMVRLCGPFA
;
A
#
# COMPACT_ATOMS: atom_id res chain seq x y z
N MET A 1 -1.46 -26.92 58.88
CA MET A 1 -0.01 -26.66 58.96
C MET A 1 0.48 -26.49 57.54
N ALA A 2 0.52 -25.26 57.03
CA ALA A 2 1.07 -24.92 55.72
C ALA A 2 2.55 -24.51 55.89
N PRO A 3 3.48 -24.97 55.04
CA PRO A 3 4.84 -24.45 55.02
C PRO A 3 4.89 -23.13 54.23
N GLY A 4 5.67 -22.19 54.76
CA GLY A 4 5.69 -20.78 54.38
C GLY A 4 6.28 -20.45 53.01
N ILE A 5 5.90 -19.25 52.55
CA ILE A 5 6.43 -18.52 51.40
C ILE A 5 7.94 -18.33 51.57
N LEU A 6 8.70 -18.72 50.55
CA LEU A 6 10.10 -18.34 50.38
C LEU A 6 10.16 -16.91 49.86
N GLU A 7 10.71 -16.00 50.66
CA GLU A 7 11.12 -14.67 50.21
C GLU A 7 12.31 -14.82 49.27
N THR A 8 12.12 -14.49 47.99
CA THR A 8 13.22 -14.37 47.04
C THR A 8 13.82 -12.97 47.18
N ASP A 9 15.04 -12.96 47.71
CA ASP A 9 15.96 -11.84 47.87
C ASP A 9 16.07 -11.03 46.56
N SER A 10 15.64 -9.76 46.61
CA SER A 10 15.69 -8.82 45.50
C SER A 10 17.11 -8.27 45.35
N THR A 11 17.97 -8.99 44.63
CA THR A 11 19.31 -8.55 44.24
C THR A 11 19.49 -8.38 42.73
N VAL A 12 18.41 -8.04 42.01
CA VAL A 12 18.55 -7.45 40.67
C VAL A 12 18.54 -5.93 40.84
N VAL A 13 19.74 -5.35 40.84
CA VAL A 13 19.92 -3.91 40.67
C VAL A 13 19.35 -3.57 39.29
N VAL A 14 18.15 -2.99 39.27
CA VAL A 14 17.55 -2.41 38.07
C VAL A 14 18.32 -1.12 37.78
N GLU A 15 19.51 -1.27 37.22
CA GLU A 15 20.28 -0.17 36.67
C GLU A 15 19.48 0.40 35.49
N LYS A 16 18.79 1.51 35.78
CA LYS A 16 18.13 2.41 34.83
C LYS A 16 17.14 1.70 33.90
N LEU A 17 15.86 1.74 34.27
CA LEU A 17 14.75 1.54 33.33
C LEU A 17 14.83 2.62 32.24
N THR A 18 15.67 2.42 31.23
CA THR A 18 15.49 3.06 29.93
C THR A 18 14.07 2.74 29.50
N SER A 19 13.26 3.76 29.22
CA SER A 19 11.90 3.55 28.75
C SER A 19 11.96 2.64 27.52
N LEU A 20 10.96 1.76 27.35
CA LEU A 20 10.87 0.92 26.14
C LEU A 20 10.95 1.78 24.86
N SER A 21 10.47 3.03 24.92
CA SER A 21 10.58 4.03 23.85
C SER A 21 12.00 4.48 23.53
N ALA A 22 12.96 4.34 24.44
CA ALA A 22 14.37 4.64 24.21
C ALA A 22 15.13 3.48 23.54
N LEU A 23 14.54 2.27 23.56
CA LEU A 23 15.08 1.06 22.91
C LEU A 23 14.56 0.89 21.47
N THR A 24 13.52 1.64 21.11
CA THR A 24 13.00 1.75 19.76
C THR A 24 13.70 2.94 19.08
N GLU A 25 14.87 2.70 18.50
CA GLU A 25 15.67 3.69 17.73
C GLU A 25 14.82 4.53 16.76
N ASP A 26 15.09 5.84 16.66
CA ASP A 26 14.60 6.80 15.65
C ASP A 26 13.49 6.30 14.70
N TRP A 27 12.25 6.25 15.19
CA TRP A 27 11.07 5.99 14.35
C TRP A 27 10.58 7.31 13.78
N ASP A 28 10.25 7.29 12.49
CA ASP A 28 9.63 8.41 11.80
C ASP A 28 8.14 8.07 11.61
N ASP A 29 7.25 8.93 12.13
CA ASP A 29 5.81 8.80 11.92
C ASP A 29 5.40 9.14 10.47
N THR A 30 6.36 9.62 9.67
CA THR A 30 6.15 10.04 8.28
C THR A 30 6.24 8.89 7.29
N ILE A 31 5.15 8.60 6.60
CA ILE A 31 5.16 7.67 5.46
C ILE A 31 5.56 8.40 4.19
N ARG A 32 6.49 7.82 3.44
CA ARG A 32 7.04 8.39 2.20
C ARG A 32 6.92 7.40 1.06
N PHE A 33 6.15 7.76 0.05
CA PHE A 33 5.96 6.92 -1.13
C PHE A 33 5.83 7.78 -2.38
N TYR A 34 5.86 7.14 -3.55
CA TYR A 34 5.56 7.79 -4.82
C TYR A 34 4.16 7.41 -5.27
N LEU A 35 3.40 8.39 -5.77
CA LEU A 35 2.08 8.20 -6.35
C LEU A 35 2.08 8.78 -7.77
N ASN A 36 1.95 7.92 -8.78
CA ASN A 36 1.95 8.32 -10.19
C ASN A 36 3.18 9.21 -10.55
N GLY A 37 4.33 8.95 -9.92
CA GLY A 37 5.57 9.70 -10.11
C GLY A 37 5.74 10.93 -9.20
N THR A 38 4.71 11.32 -8.46
CA THR A 38 4.78 12.43 -7.49
C THR A 38 5.15 11.91 -6.12
N LYS A 39 6.13 12.54 -5.46
CA LYS A 39 6.51 12.19 -4.09
C LYS A 39 5.43 12.67 -3.12
N VAL A 40 5.00 11.76 -2.24
CA VAL A 40 4.01 12.02 -1.19
C VAL A 40 4.66 11.72 0.15
N ALA A 41 4.47 12.63 1.10
CA ALA A 41 4.88 12.47 2.49
C ALA A 41 3.67 12.78 3.39
N ILE A 42 3.42 11.93 4.39
CA ILE A 42 2.29 12.06 5.31
C ILE A 42 2.81 11.86 6.73
N ASP A 43 2.80 12.92 7.53
CA ASP A 43 3.47 12.99 8.85
C ASP A 43 2.65 12.37 10.00
N THR A 44 1.36 12.10 9.79
CA THR A 44 0.50 11.44 10.79
C THR A 44 -0.57 10.63 10.09
N ILE A 45 -0.54 9.30 10.25
CA ILE A 45 -1.50 8.41 9.60
C ILE A 45 -2.22 7.52 10.61
N ASN A 46 -3.51 7.27 10.35
CA ASN A 46 -4.21 6.19 11.01
C ASN A 46 -3.83 4.86 10.31
N PRO A 47 -3.27 3.86 11.01
CA PRO A 47 -2.87 2.57 10.43
C PRO A 47 -4.04 1.76 9.87
N GLU A 48 -5.28 2.07 10.25
CA GLU A 48 -6.50 1.43 9.74
C GLU A 48 -6.87 1.91 8.32
N VAL A 49 -6.30 3.04 7.87
CA VAL A 49 -6.61 3.61 6.57
C VAL A 49 -6.06 2.72 5.47
N THR A 50 -6.95 2.31 4.57
CA THR A 50 -6.58 1.53 3.39
C THR A 50 -6.03 2.44 2.30
N LEU A 51 -5.19 1.88 1.43
CA LEU A 51 -4.68 2.60 0.25
C LEU A 51 -5.82 3.11 -0.64
N LEU A 52 -6.89 2.32 -0.80
CA LEU A 52 -8.05 2.73 -1.60
C LEU A 52 -8.76 3.95 -1.02
N GLU A 53 -8.96 3.97 0.30
CA GLU A 53 -9.62 5.08 0.97
C GLU A 53 -8.80 6.36 0.83
N TYR A 54 -7.48 6.27 1.01
CA TYR A 54 -6.58 7.39 0.79
C TYR A 54 -6.63 7.93 -0.64
N LEU A 55 -6.47 7.06 -1.65
CA LEU A 55 -6.48 7.45 -3.07
C LEU A 55 -7.77 8.18 -3.44
N ARG A 56 -8.91 7.67 -2.97
CA ARG A 56 -10.22 8.27 -3.24
C ARG A 56 -10.43 9.56 -2.44
N GLY A 57 -9.93 9.62 -1.20
CA GLY A 57 -10.00 10.80 -0.34
C GLY A 57 -9.26 12.01 -0.91
N ILE A 58 -8.15 11.78 -1.64
CA ILE A 58 -7.42 12.84 -2.35
C ILE A 58 -7.98 13.14 -3.76
N GLY A 59 -9.06 12.47 -4.17
CA GLY A 59 -9.74 12.71 -5.46
C GLY A 59 -9.30 11.82 -6.64
N LEU A 60 -8.39 10.87 -6.45
CA LEU A 60 -8.08 9.85 -7.47
C LEU A 60 -9.14 8.76 -7.46
N THR A 61 -10.24 9.03 -8.19
CA THR A 61 -11.43 8.19 -8.16
C THR A 61 -11.45 7.08 -9.19
N GLY A 62 -10.43 6.93 -10.04
CA GLY A 62 -10.32 5.90 -11.06
C GLY A 62 -10.28 4.49 -10.46
N THR A 63 -9.57 4.30 -9.35
CA THR A 63 -9.59 3.06 -8.58
C THR A 63 -10.92 2.91 -7.83
N LYS A 64 -11.62 1.78 -8.01
CA LYS A 64 -13.01 1.61 -7.56
C LYS A 64 -13.14 0.66 -6.37
N LEU A 65 -14.07 0.97 -5.47
CA LEU A 65 -14.51 0.07 -4.40
C LEU A 65 -15.64 -0.82 -4.94
N GLY A 66 -15.40 -2.13 -5.03
CA GLY A 66 -16.41 -3.11 -5.45
C GLY A 66 -16.89 -3.99 -4.28
N CYS A 67 -16.03 -4.91 -3.83
CA CYS A 67 -16.37 -5.91 -2.80
C CYS A 67 -15.69 -5.69 -1.44
N ALA A 68 -14.70 -4.81 -1.32
CA ALA A 68 -13.90 -4.55 -0.10
C ALA A 68 -13.11 -5.75 0.50
N GLU A 69 -13.26 -6.96 -0.03
CA GLU A 69 -12.60 -8.18 0.47
C GLU A 69 -11.51 -8.72 -0.48
N GLY A 70 -11.22 -8.01 -1.57
CA GLY A 70 -10.22 -8.40 -2.56
C GLY A 70 -10.68 -9.40 -3.63
N GLY A 71 -11.92 -9.89 -3.62
CA GLY A 71 -12.41 -10.83 -4.63
C GLY A 71 -12.62 -10.26 -6.04
N CYS A 72 -13.09 -9.00 -6.16
CA CYS A 72 -13.52 -8.45 -7.46
C CYS A 72 -12.42 -7.81 -8.32
N GLY A 73 -11.27 -7.43 -7.74
CA GLY A 73 -10.18 -6.75 -8.46
C GLY A 73 -10.49 -5.36 -9.01
N ALA A 74 -11.64 -4.74 -8.71
CA ALA A 74 -11.96 -3.39 -9.19
C ALA A 74 -11.05 -2.29 -8.61
N CYS A 75 -10.40 -2.59 -7.48
CA CYS A 75 -9.49 -1.71 -6.77
C CYS A 75 -8.01 -1.98 -7.06
N THR A 76 -7.70 -2.73 -8.13
CA THR A 76 -6.31 -3.10 -8.43
C THR A 76 -5.48 -1.87 -8.79
N VAL A 77 -4.34 -1.74 -8.14
CA VAL A 77 -3.26 -0.79 -8.44
C VAL A 77 -1.97 -1.57 -8.65
N VAL A 78 -0.96 -0.95 -9.25
CA VAL A 78 0.38 -1.54 -9.35
C VAL A 78 1.27 -0.89 -8.31
N VAL A 79 1.94 -1.72 -7.52
CA VAL A 79 2.95 -1.30 -6.54
C VAL A 79 4.30 -1.76 -7.03
N SER A 80 5.21 -0.81 -7.18
CA SER A 80 6.58 -1.05 -7.60
C SER A 80 7.51 -0.83 -6.42
N HIS A 81 8.44 -1.75 -6.21
CA HIS A 81 9.44 -1.63 -5.17
C HIS A 81 10.76 -2.27 -5.59
N ILE A 82 11.85 -1.78 -5.02
CA ILE A 82 13.18 -2.35 -5.25
C ILE A 82 13.42 -3.41 -4.19
N ASN A 83 13.77 -4.62 -4.61
CA ASN A 83 14.22 -5.64 -3.68
C ASN A 83 15.62 -5.26 -3.16
N PRO A 84 15.82 -5.11 -1.85
CA PRO A 84 17.08 -4.61 -1.29
C PRO A 84 18.26 -5.57 -1.54
N THR A 85 17.98 -6.88 -1.66
CA THR A 85 18.96 -7.94 -1.87
C THR A 85 19.32 -8.10 -3.34
N THR A 86 18.33 -8.21 -4.23
CA THR A 86 18.57 -8.45 -5.67
C THR A 86 18.80 -7.17 -6.46
N LYS A 87 18.50 -5.99 -5.87
CA LYS A 87 18.53 -4.67 -6.53
C LYS A 87 17.67 -4.56 -7.79
N LYS A 88 16.73 -5.49 -7.98
CA LYS A 88 15.77 -5.48 -9.10
C LYS A 88 14.49 -4.77 -8.69
N ILE A 89 13.87 -4.10 -9.66
CA ILE A 89 12.53 -3.54 -9.53
C ILE A 89 11.53 -4.68 -9.71
N TYR A 90 10.59 -4.78 -8.78
CA TYR A 90 9.46 -5.68 -8.85
C TYR A 90 8.18 -4.87 -8.93
N HIS A 91 7.31 -5.26 -9.85
CA HIS A 91 5.95 -4.75 -9.98
C HIS A 91 4.99 -5.83 -9.49
N ALA A 92 4.06 -5.46 -8.64
CA ALA A 92 3.00 -6.33 -8.15
C ALA A 92 1.64 -5.66 -8.30
N SER A 93 0.65 -6.41 -8.78
CA SER A 93 -0.75 -5.99 -8.73
C SER A 93 -1.27 -6.19 -7.30
N VAL A 94 -1.78 -5.12 -6.70
CA VAL A 94 -2.25 -5.12 -5.31
C VAL A 94 -3.68 -4.61 -5.26
N ASN A 95 -4.50 -5.25 -4.43
CA ASN A 95 -5.87 -4.84 -4.19
C ASN A 95 -5.87 -3.72 -3.14
N ALA A 96 -6.10 -2.47 -3.57
CA ALA A 96 -5.98 -1.31 -2.70
C ALA A 96 -6.97 -1.32 -1.51
N CYS A 97 -8.10 -2.03 -1.62
CA CYS A 97 -9.11 -2.09 -0.55
C CYS A 97 -8.68 -2.86 0.69
N ILE A 98 -7.70 -3.76 0.58
CA ILE A 98 -7.19 -4.57 1.71
C ILE A 98 -5.72 -4.27 2.01
N ALA A 99 -5.11 -3.34 1.28
CA ALA A 99 -3.74 -2.91 1.51
C ALA A 99 -3.73 -1.76 2.53
N PRO A 100 -3.15 -1.93 3.73
CA PRO A 100 -2.97 -0.83 4.68
C PRO A 100 -2.05 0.22 4.07
N LEU A 101 -2.36 1.50 4.24
CA LEU A 101 -1.54 2.57 3.66
C LEU A 101 -0.11 2.56 4.20
N VAL A 102 0.06 2.21 5.48
CA VAL A 102 1.36 2.00 6.14
C VAL A 102 2.25 0.99 5.41
N SER A 103 1.65 0.00 4.72
CA SER A 103 2.41 -1.01 3.98
C SER A 103 3.07 -0.49 2.71
N ILE A 104 2.78 0.75 2.31
CA ILE A 104 3.22 1.35 1.05
C ILE A 104 4.47 2.22 1.23
N ASP A 105 4.94 2.38 2.47
CA ASP A 105 6.15 3.14 2.74
C ASP A 105 7.35 2.63 1.92
N GLY A 106 8.08 3.59 1.34
CA GLY A 106 9.21 3.37 0.44
C GLY A 106 8.87 2.82 -0.95
N LYS A 107 7.59 2.70 -1.32
CA LYS A 107 7.16 2.09 -2.59
C LYS A 107 6.61 3.13 -3.57
N HIS A 108 6.36 2.69 -4.80
CA HIS A 108 5.73 3.50 -5.84
C HIS A 108 4.38 2.89 -6.24
N VAL A 109 3.30 3.63 -5.97
CA VAL A 109 1.94 3.29 -6.37
C VAL A 109 1.62 3.92 -7.72
N ILE A 110 1.10 3.10 -8.62
CA ILE A 110 0.65 3.49 -9.95
C ILE A 110 -0.83 3.14 -10.04
N THR A 111 -1.67 4.15 -10.32
CA THR A 111 -3.11 4.00 -10.53
C THR A 111 -3.45 4.10 -12.02
N VAL A 112 -4.72 3.91 -12.36
CA VAL A 112 -5.20 4.00 -13.75
C VAL A 112 -4.96 5.39 -14.36
N GLU A 113 -5.01 6.44 -13.55
CA GLU A 113 -4.74 7.81 -13.96
C GLU A 113 -3.24 8.05 -14.20
N GLY A 114 -2.37 7.26 -13.55
CA GLY A 114 -0.92 7.38 -13.67
C GLY A 114 -0.34 6.88 -14.98
N ILE A 115 -1.04 6.00 -15.68
CA ILE A 115 -0.57 5.42 -16.95
C ILE A 115 -1.06 6.17 -18.19
N GLY A 116 -2.10 6.99 -18.07
CA GLY A 116 -2.70 7.66 -19.22
C GLY A 116 -4.07 8.25 -18.90
N ASN A 117 -4.52 9.13 -19.78
CA ASN A 117 -5.80 9.83 -19.68
C ASN A 117 -6.54 9.82 -21.03
N VAL A 118 -7.69 10.50 -21.12
CA VAL A 118 -8.52 10.51 -22.34
C VAL A 118 -7.78 11.12 -23.56
N LYS A 119 -6.89 12.09 -23.34
CA LYS A 119 -6.13 12.75 -24.42
C LYS A 119 -4.92 11.92 -24.87
N ASP A 120 -4.28 11.26 -23.93
CA ASP A 120 -3.09 10.42 -24.16
C ASP A 120 -3.27 9.09 -23.39
N PRO A 121 -4.03 8.14 -23.95
CA PRO A 121 -4.32 6.88 -23.29
C PRO A 121 -3.15 5.90 -23.45
N HIS A 122 -2.88 5.12 -22.41
CA HIS A 122 -1.97 3.99 -22.53
C HIS A 122 -2.49 2.98 -23.55
N ALA A 123 -1.59 2.25 -24.24
CA ALA A 123 -1.97 1.25 -25.23
C ALA A 123 -2.98 0.21 -24.70
N ILE A 124 -2.89 -0.15 -23.41
CA ILE A 124 -3.86 -1.04 -22.75
C ILE A 124 -5.25 -0.39 -22.63
N GLN A 125 -5.32 0.89 -22.23
CA GLN A 125 -6.56 1.65 -22.12
C GLN A 125 -7.23 1.81 -23.49
N GLN A 126 -6.44 2.10 -24.53
CA GLN A 126 -6.96 2.23 -25.89
C GLN A 126 -7.50 0.89 -26.41
N ARG A 127 -6.75 -0.20 -26.24
CA ARG A 127 -7.14 -1.53 -26.74
C ARG A 127 -8.41 -2.05 -26.10
N ILE A 128 -8.59 -1.88 -24.79
CA ILE A 128 -9.81 -2.34 -24.12
C ILE A 128 -11.04 -1.53 -24.54
N ALA A 129 -10.89 -0.23 -24.80
CA ALA A 129 -11.97 0.62 -25.28
C ALA A 129 -12.38 0.28 -26.72
N VAL A 130 -11.41 0.24 -27.66
CA VAL A 130 -11.67 -0.06 -29.08
C VAL A 130 -12.13 -1.51 -29.27
N GLY A 131 -11.65 -2.43 -28.45
CA GLY A 131 -12.04 -3.84 -28.49
C GLY A 131 -13.40 -4.15 -27.86
N ASN A 132 -14.21 -3.15 -27.49
CA ASN A 132 -15.49 -3.32 -26.79
C ASN A 132 -15.38 -4.13 -25.47
N GLY A 133 -14.21 -4.07 -24.81
CA GLY A 133 -13.95 -4.76 -23.54
C GLY A 133 -14.51 -4.02 -22.32
N SER A 134 -15.27 -2.95 -22.52
CA SER A 134 -15.88 -2.14 -21.46
C SER A 134 -17.33 -1.82 -21.81
N GLN A 135 -18.26 -2.10 -20.88
CA GLN A 135 -19.68 -1.75 -21.02
C GLN A 135 -20.06 -0.67 -19.99
N CYS A 136 -20.31 -1.04 -18.74
CA CYS A 136 -20.60 -0.09 -17.66
C CYS A 136 -19.36 0.68 -17.19
N GLY A 137 -18.15 0.25 -17.57
CA GLY A 137 -16.89 0.90 -17.23
C GLY A 137 -16.36 0.68 -15.82
N PHE A 138 -17.16 0.13 -14.90
CA PHE A 138 -16.79 0.10 -13.47
C PHE A 138 -15.58 -0.79 -13.16
N CYS A 139 -15.51 -1.98 -13.75
CA CYS A 139 -14.39 -2.92 -13.55
C CYS A 139 -13.17 -2.61 -14.44
N THR A 140 -13.31 -1.73 -15.43
CA THR A 140 -12.29 -1.46 -16.44
C THR A 140 -10.97 -0.96 -15.85
N PRO A 141 -10.94 -0.03 -14.88
CA PRO A 141 -9.69 0.38 -14.23
C PRO A 141 -8.90 -0.78 -13.64
N GLY A 142 -9.55 -1.67 -12.90
CA GLY A 142 -8.92 -2.84 -12.29
C GLY A 142 -8.32 -3.79 -13.34
N ILE A 143 -9.08 -4.09 -14.40
CA ILE A 143 -8.63 -4.95 -15.51
C ILE A 143 -7.40 -4.35 -16.21
N VAL A 144 -7.41 -3.04 -16.46
CA VAL A 144 -6.28 -2.32 -17.07
C VAL A 144 -5.02 -2.46 -16.22
N MET A 145 -5.13 -2.27 -14.91
CA MET A 145 -3.99 -2.33 -13.99
C MET A 145 -3.41 -3.74 -13.84
N VAL A 146 -4.25 -4.79 -13.82
CA VAL A 146 -3.76 -6.18 -13.82
C VAL A 146 -2.88 -6.45 -15.05
N ARG A 147 -3.29 -5.95 -16.23
CA ARG A 147 -2.57 -6.22 -17.47
C ARG A 147 -1.24 -5.45 -17.58
N LEU A 148 -1.08 -4.38 -16.79
CA LEU A 148 0.16 -3.60 -16.67
C LEU A 148 1.26 -4.37 -15.91
N CYS A 149 0.93 -5.33 -15.04
CA CYS A 149 1.90 -6.02 -14.18
C CYS A 149 2.55 -7.27 -14.83
N GLY A 150 2.36 -7.48 -16.14
CA GLY A 150 2.85 -8.68 -16.84
C GLY A 150 4.27 -8.55 -17.40
N PRO A 151 4.88 -9.65 -17.88
CA PRO A 151 6.25 -9.67 -18.46
C PRO A 151 6.40 -8.90 -19.79
N PHE A 152 5.35 -8.17 -20.20
CA PHE A 152 5.29 -7.36 -21.42
C PHE A 152 5.06 -5.87 -21.10
N ALA A 153 5.34 -5.46 -19.86
CA ALA A 153 5.39 -4.07 -19.43
C ALA A 153 6.81 -3.52 -19.60
#